data_AF-A0A6G2DEA8-F1
#
_entry.id   AF-A0A6G2DEA8-F1
#
_cell.length_a   1.000
_cell.length_b   1.000
_cell.length_c   1.000
_cell.angle_alpha   90.00
_cell.angle_beta   90.00
_cell.angle_gamma   90.00
#
_symmetry.space_group_name_H-M   'P 1'
#
loop_
_entity.id
_entity.type
_entity.pdbx_description
1 polymer ?
#
loop_
_entity_poly.entity_id
_entity_poly.type
_entity_poly.pdbx_seq_one_letter_code
_entity_poly.pdbx_strand_id
1 'polypeptide(L)'
;MKKKFALSFVALASVALLAACGEVKSGAVNTAGNSVEEKTIKIGFNFEESGSLAAYGTAEQKGAQLAVDEINAAGGIDGKQIEVIDKDNKSETAEAASVTTNLVTQSKVSAVVGPATSG
;
A
#
# COMPACT_ATOMS: atom_id res chain seq x y z
N MET A 1 25.59 63.23 -34.74
CA MET A 1 26.27 62.71 -33.53
C MET A 1 25.21 61.96 -32.74
N LYS A 2 25.16 60.63 -32.53
CA LYS A 2 26.14 59.54 -32.47
C LYS A 2 25.41 58.23 -32.88
N LYS A 3 25.99 57.47 -33.83
CA LYS A 3 26.02 55.98 -33.94
C LYS A 3 24.64 55.27 -34.04
N LYS A 4 24.15 54.78 -35.19
CA LYS A 4 24.80 53.87 -36.16
C LYS A 4 25.73 52.87 -35.47
N PHE A 5 25.16 51.94 -34.72
CA PHE A 5 25.75 50.64 -34.34
C PHE A 5 24.54 49.71 -34.18
N ALA A 6 24.09 49.11 -35.28
CA ALA A 6 24.48 47.75 -35.63
C ALA A 6 23.77 46.77 -34.68
N LEU A 7 22.70 46.10 -35.08
CA LEU A 7 22.77 45.10 -36.16
C LEU A 7 24.00 44.20 -35.96
N SER A 8 24.28 43.78 -34.72
CA SER A 8 25.30 42.78 -34.36
C SER A 8 25.08 42.31 -32.93
N PHE A 9 24.04 41.50 -32.71
CA PHE A 9 24.06 40.47 -31.65
C PHE A 9 23.16 39.27 -32.01
N VAL A 10 22.85 39.13 -33.31
CA VAL A 10 22.57 37.84 -33.94
C VAL A 10 23.95 37.28 -34.31
N ALA A 11 24.21 36.05 -33.87
CA ALA A 11 25.41 35.24 -34.13
C ALA A 11 26.67 35.56 -33.30
N LEU A 12 26.75 34.99 -32.09
CA LEU A 12 27.83 34.04 -31.70
C LEU A 12 27.64 33.58 -30.24
N ALA A 13 26.78 32.58 -30.03
CA ALA A 13 26.92 31.57 -28.97
C ALA A 13 26.00 30.37 -29.27
N SER A 14 26.01 29.94 -30.53
CA SER A 14 25.76 28.55 -30.87
C SER A 14 26.96 27.74 -30.35
N VAL A 15 26.73 26.78 -29.46
CA VAL A 15 27.33 25.44 -29.33
C VAL A 15 26.96 24.89 -27.95
N ALA A 16 25.82 24.22 -27.90
CA ALA A 16 25.41 23.13 -26.99
C ALA A 16 23.94 22.83 -27.32
N LEU A 17 23.62 22.39 -28.54
CA LEU A 17 23.53 20.96 -28.88
C LEU A 17 22.66 20.22 -27.84
N LEU A 18 21.37 20.06 -28.09
CA LEU A 18 20.80 18.95 -28.86
C LEU A 18 21.30 17.57 -28.36
N ALA A 19 20.52 16.95 -27.47
CA ALA A 19 20.28 15.50 -27.34
C ALA A 19 19.47 15.30 -26.04
N ALA A 20 18.31 14.68 -25.96
CA ALA A 20 17.55 13.95 -26.95
C ALA A 20 16.10 13.89 -26.48
N CYS A 21 15.18 14.46 -27.27
CA CYS A 21 13.97 13.71 -27.57
C CYS A 21 14.42 12.52 -28.42
N GLY A 22 14.37 11.32 -27.86
CA GLY A 22 14.30 10.10 -28.66
C GLY A 22 12.84 9.82 -28.97
N GLU A 23 12.49 9.88 -30.25
CA GLU A 23 11.21 9.45 -30.79
C GLU A 23 10.91 8.01 -30.36
N VAL A 24 9.69 7.76 -29.87
CA VAL A 24 9.03 6.47 -30.10
C VAL A 24 7.75 6.74 -30.87
N LYS A 25 7.80 6.35 -32.14
CA LYS A 25 6.68 6.30 -33.08
C LYS A 25 5.43 5.71 -32.41
N SER A 26 4.28 6.19 -32.87
CA SER A 26 2.99 5.50 -32.76
C SER A 26 3.15 4.00 -32.94
N GLY A 27 3.04 3.28 -31.83
CA GLY A 27 2.67 1.89 -31.78
C GLY A 27 1.39 1.83 -30.97
N ALA A 28 0.29 1.43 -31.61
CA ALA A 28 -0.90 1.00 -30.91
C ALA A 28 -0.51 -0.18 -30.01
N VAL A 29 -0.21 0.11 -28.74
CA VAL A 29 -0.08 -0.90 -27.71
C VAL A 29 -1.50 -1.23 -27.29
N ASN A 30 -2.07 -2.22 -27.97
CA ASN A 30 -3.05 -3.10 -27.37
C ASN A 30 -2.36 -3.83 -26.21
N THR A 31 -2.24 -3.21 -25.04
CA THR A 31 -2.18 -3.98 -23.79
C THR A 31 -3.62 -4.32 -23.44
N ALA A 32 -4.10 -5.36 -24.11
CA ALA A 32 -5.15 -6.19 -23.56
C ALA A 32 -4.72 -6.61 -22.14
N GLY A 33 -5.52 -6.21 -21.15
CA GLY A 33 -5.57 -6.82 -19.83
C GLY A 33 -4.28 -6.78 -19.01
N ASN A 34 -4.00 -5.65 -18.36
CA ASN A 34 -3.54 -5.75 -16.97
C ASN A 34 -4.78 -5.56 -16.11
N SER A 35 -5.30 -6.67 -15.58
CA SER A 35 -6.03 -6.63 -14.32
C SER A 35 -5.27 -5.69 -13.39
N VAL A 36 -5.97 -4.74 -12.76
CA VAL A 36 -5.43 -4.02 -11.62
C VAL A 36 -5.08 -5.11 -10.61
N GLU A 37 -3.83 -5.57 -10.60
CA GLU A 37 -3.40 -6.57 -9.63
C GLU A 37 -3.66 -5.92 -8.28
N GLU A 38 -4.49 -6.57 -7.46
CA GLU A 38 -4.72 -6.09 -6.11
C GLU A 38 -3.36 -5.98 -5.44
N LYS A 39 -2.98 -4.73 -5.17
CA LYS A 39 -1.68 -4.37 -4.59
C LYS A 39 -1.64 -4.66 -3.09
N THR A 40 -2.74 -5.17 -2.54
CA THR A 40 -2.87 -5.45 -1.12
C THR A 40 -3.33 -6.88 -0.84
N ILE A 41 -2.89 -7.42 0.29
CA ILE A 41 -3.38 -8.65 0.89
C ILE A 41 -4.07 -8.24 2.17
N LYS A 42 -5.37 -8.52 2.28
CA LYS A 42 -6.14 -8.17 3.48
C LYS A 42 -5.97 -9.23 4.54
N ILE A 43 -5.56 -8.83 5.73
CA ILE A 43 -5.45 -9.68 6.91
C ILE A 43 -6.42 -9.16 7.96
N GLY A 44 -7.26 -10.04 8.49
CA GLY A 44 -8.20 -9.70 9.56
C GLY A 44 -7.56 -9.94 10.92
N PHE A 45 -7.60 -8.96 11.81
CA PHE A 45 -7.28 -9.15 13.21
C PHE A 45 -8.58 -9.30 14.00
N ASN A 46 -8.60 -10.28 14.88
CA ASN A 46 -9.69 -10.58 15.79
C ASN A 46 -9.06 -10.80 17.16
N PHE A 47 -8.92 -9.77 17.98
CA PHE A 47 -8.28 -9.86 19.29
C PHE A 47 -9.16 -9.27 20.39
N GLU A 48 -8.85 -9.66 21.62
CA GLU A 48 -9.41 -9.17 22.87
C GLU A 48 -8.78 -7.80 23.18
N GLU A 49 -9.16 -6.74 22.46
CA GLU A 49 -8.61 -5.40 22.67
C GLU A 49 -9.31 -4.66 23.82
N SER A 50 -10.55 -5.05 24.11
CA SER A 50 -11.27 -4.66 25.32
C SER A 50 -11.81 -5.88 26.09
N GLY A 51 -12.43 -5.63 27.24
CA GLY A 51 -12.96 -6.67 28.12
C GLY A 51 -11.93 -7.24 29.10
N SER A 52 -12.22 -8.42 29.64
CA SER A 52 -11.46 -9.04 30.74
C SER A 52 -10.04 -9.47 30.33
N LEU A 53 -9.80 -9.68 29.05
CA LEU A 53 -8.53 -10.15 28.49
C LEU A 53 -7.78 -9.07 27.69
N ALA A 54 -8.19 -7.80 27.81
CA ALA A 54 -7.63 -6.66 27.09
C ALA A 54 -6.09 -6.57 27.14
N ALA A 55 -5.50 -6.86 28.31
CA ALA A 55 -4.04 -6.80 28.47
C ALA A 55 -3.31 -7.83 27.58
N TYR A 56 -3.93 -8.98 27.34
CA TYR A 56 -3.40 -10.04 26.50
C TYR A 56 -3.62 -9.71 25.01
N GLY A 57 -4.86 -9.44 24.61
CA GLY A 57 -5.17 -9.18 23.21
C GLY A 57 -4.54 -7.89 22.67
N THR A 58 -4.44 -6.81 23.46
CA THR A 58 -3.72 -5.61 23.01
C THR A 58 -2.21 -5.81 22.86
N ALA A 59 -1.60 -6.74 23.61
CA ALA A 59 -0.20 -7.08 23.44
C ALA A 59 0.02 -7.90 22.16
N GLU A 60 -0.85 -8.88 21.89
CA GLU A 60 -0.82 -9.65 20.65
C GLU A 60 -1.09 -8.78 19.41
N GLN A 61 -2.11 -7.93 19.45
CA GLN A 61 -2.45 -7.00 18.37
C GLN A 61 -1.25 -6.11 17.99
N LYS A 62 -0.56 -5.53 18.99
CA LYS A 62 0.65 -4.71 18.75
C LYS A 62 1.79 -5.53 18.15
N GLY A 63 1.99 -6.76 18.61
CA GLY A 63 3.01 -7.66 18.05
C GLY A 63 2.71 -8.04 16.61
N ALA A 64 1.45 -8.36 16.30
CA ALA A 64 0.99 -8.66 14.96
C ALA A 64 1.11 -7.44 14.03
N GLN A 65 0.72 -6.25 14.51
CA GLN A 65 0.86 -5.01 13.76
C GLN A 65 2.33 -4.66 13.48
N LEU A 66 3.22 -4.82 14.48
CA LEU A 66 4.65 -4.63 14.27
C LEU A 66 5.20 -5.54 13.17
N ALA A 67 4.82 -6.83 13.18
CA ALA A 67 5.22 -7.76 12.13
C ALA A 67 4.70 -7.34 10.74
N VAL A 68 3.45 -6.87 10.67
CA VAL A 68 2.89 -6.31 9.43
C VAL A 68 3.70 -5.11 8.95
N ASP A 69 4.02 -4.17 9.84
CA ASP A 69 4.79 -2.97 9.52
C ASP A 69 6.18 -3.33 8.99
N GLU A 70 6.87 -4.29 9.63
CA GLU A 70 8.17 -4.80 9.20
C GLU A 70 8.10 -5.48 7.82
N ILE A 71 7.10 -6.33 7.59
CA ILE A 71 6.89 -6.99 6.29
C ILE A 71 6.63 -5.96 5.18
N ASN A 72 5.76 -5.00 5.45
CA ASN A 72 5.42 -3.94 4.50
C ASN A 72 6.63 -3.05 4.19
N ALA A 73 7.42 -2.68 5.20
CA ALA A 73 8.66 -1.93 5.04
C ALA A 73 9.72 -2.72 4.23
N ALA A 74 9.73 -4.04 4.31
CA ALA A 74 10.59 -4.92 3.53
C ALA A 74 10.12 -5.14 2.08
N GLY A 75 9.02 -4.51 1.65
CA GLY A 75 8.48 -4.61 0.30
C GLY A 75 7.22 -5.46 0.17
N GLY A 76 6.68 -5.96 1.28
CA GLY A 76 5.46 -6.77 1.31
C GLY A 76 5.68 -8.24 0.93
N ILE A 77 4.59 -8.94 0.62
CA ILE A 77 4.58 -10.35 0.20
C ILE A 77 4.38 -10.39 -1.32
N ASP A 78 5.36 -10.91 -2.06
CA ASP A 78 5.36 -10.92 -3.53
C ASP A 78 5.07 -9.54 -4.15
N GLY A 79 5.57 -8.48 -3.50
CA GLY A 79 5.36 -7.09 -3.90
C GLY A 79 3.98 -6.50 -3.54
N LYS A 80 3.13 -7.24 -2.82
CA LYS A 80 1.83 -6.78 -2.31
C LYS A 80 1.94 -6.37 -0.85
N GLN A 81 1.35 -5.23 -0.51
CA GLN A 81 1.33 -4.71 0.86
C GLN A 81 0.23 -5.40 1.68
N ILE A 82 0.45 -5.60 2.97
CA ILE A 82 -0.58 -6.08 3.88
C ILE A 82 -1.46 -4.90 4.30
N GLU A 83 -2.77 -5.06 4.15
CA GLU A 83 -3.79 -4.18 4.71
C GLU A 83 -4.49 -4.90 5.87
N VAL A 84 -4.41 -4.34 7.08
CA VAL A 84 -5.03 -4.94 8.27
C VAL A 84 -6.45 -4.42 8.43
N ILE A 85 -7.39 -5.35 8.63
CA ILE A 85 -8.75 -5.05 9.05
C ILE A 85 -8.89 -5.50 10.50
N ASP A 86 -8.76 -4.56 11.43
CA ASP A 86 -8.75 -4.84 12.87
C ASP A 86 -10.14 -4.75 13.50
N LYS A 87 -10.46 -5.70 14.40
CA LYS A 87 -11.77 -5.82 15.05
C LYS A 87 -11.64 -6.43 16.45
N ASP A 88 -11.92 -5.59 17.45
CA ASP A 88 -12.07 -5.99 18.85
C ASP A 88 -13.25 -6.96 19.07
N ASN A 89 -12.96 -8.12 19.67
CA ASN A 89 -13.98 -9.09 20.08
C ASN A 89 -14.44 -8.96 21.54
N LYS A 90 -13.89 -7.99 22.28
CA LYS A 90 -14.32 -7.62 23.63
C LYS A 90 -14.18 -8.71 24.68
N SER A 91 -13.36 -9.73 24.44
CA SER A 91 -13.25 -10.93 25.31
C SER A 91 -14.53 -11.77 25.39
N GLU A 92 -15.41 -11.69 24.38
CA GLU A 92 -16.69 -12.40 24.36
C GLU A 92 -16.72 -13.44 23.24
N THR A 93 -16.96 -14.71 23.58
CA THR A 93 -16.96 -15.84 22.62
C THR A 93 -17.92 -15.63 21.45
N ALA A 94 -19.12 -15.09 21.71
CA ALA A 94 -20.10 -14.81 20.68
C ALA A 94 -19.68 -13.67 19.74
N GLU A 95 -19.02 -12.64 20.27
CA GLU A 95 -18.50 -11.53 19.48
C GLU A 95 -17.31 -11.99 18.62
N ALA A 96 -16.39 -12.79 19.17
CA ALA A 96 -15.27 -13.37 18.41
C ALA A 96 -15.74 -14.18 17.19
N ALA A 97 -16.82 -14.96 17.33
CA ALA A 97 -17.44 -15.69 16.22
C ALA A 97 -18.09 -14.74 15.18
N SER A 98 -18.77 -13.69 15.63
CA SER A 98 -19.38 -12.65 14.79
C SER A 98 -18.32 -11.88 14.00
N VAL A 99 -17.24 -11.45 14.67
CA VAL A 99 -16.08 -10.77 14.08
C VAL A 99 -15.43 -11.64 13.01
N THR A 100 -15.15 -12.91 13.31
CA THR A 100 -14.59 -13.85 12.32
C THR A 100 -15.48 -13.97 11.09
N THR A 101 -16.79 -14.16 11.29
CA THR A 101 -17.76 -14.23 10.19
C THR A 101 -17.74 -12.96 9.36
N ASN A 102 -17.69 -11.78 10.00
CA ASN A 102 -17.62 -10.50 9.31
C ASN A 102 -16.33 -10.35 8.49
N LEU A 103 -15.17 -10.66 9.08
CA LEU A 103 -13.87 -10.58 8.41
C LEU A 103 -13.84 -11.44 7.14
N VAL A 104 -14.37 -12.67 7.23
CA VAL A 104 -14.40 -13.61 6.10
C VAL A 104 -15.43 -13.20 5.05
N THR A 105 -16.66 -12.86 5.44
CA THR A 105 -17.78 -12.70 4.50
C THR A 105 -17.91 -11.28 3.95
N GLN A 106 -17.68 -10.26 4.79
CA GLN A 106 -17.87 -8.85 4.43
C GLN A 106 -16.54 -8.22 4.03
N SER A 107 -15.51 -8.34 4.86
CA SER A 107 -14.19 -7.77 4.59
C SER A 107 -13.37 -8.59 3.59
N LYS A 108 -13.73 -9.86 3.38
CA LYS A 108 -13.09 -10.80 2.44
C LYS A 108 -11.59 -10.87 2.65
N VAL A 109 -11.16 -10.97 3.90
CA VAL A 109 -9.74 -11.09 4.25
C VAL A 109 -9.19 -12.44 3.76
N SER A 110 -7.92 -12.47 3.40
CA SER A 110 -7.21 -13.67 2.95
C SER A 110 -6.87 -14.60 4.10
N ALA A 111 -6.67 -14.05 5.31
CA ALA A 111 -6.45 -14.80 6.54
C ALA A 111 -6.95 -14.01 7.75
N VAL A 112 -7.19 -14.72 8.85
CA VAL A 112 -7.52 -14.15 10.17
C VAL A 112 -6.41 -14.53 11.14
N VAL A 113 -5.99 -13.56 11.96
CA VAL A 113 -5.08 -13.75 13.10
C VAL A 113 -5.86 -13.53 14.39
N GLY A 114 -5.67 -14.43 15.36
CA GLY A 114 -6.48 -14.51 16.57
C GLY A 114 -7.72 -15.43 16.41
N PRO A 115 -8.62 -15.50 17.41
CA PRO A 115 -8.55 -14.81 18.71
C PRO A 115 -7.43 -15.32 19.62
N ALA A 116 -7.16 -14.55 20.66
CA ALA A 116 -6.09 -14.82 21.61
C ALA A 116 -6.40 -16.06 22.47
N THR A 117 -7.68 -16.43 22.59
CA THR A 117 -8.15 -17.55 23.39
C THR A 117 -9.00 -18.55 22.60
N SER A 118 -9.13 -19.78 23.11
CA SER A 118 -9.87 -20.86 22.46
C SER A 118 -11.40 -20.78 22.60
N GLY A 119 -11.91 -19.78 23.34
CA GLY A 119 -13.33 -19.63 23.70
C GLY A 119 -13.72 -20.25 25.03
#